data_AF-A0A246P0E2-F1
#
_entry.id   AF-A0A246P0E2-F1
#
_cell.length_a   1.000
_cell.length_b   1.000
_cell.length_c   1.000
_cell.angle_alpha   90.00
_cell.angle_beta   90.00
_cell.angle_gamma   90.00
#
_symmetry.space_group_name_H-M   'P 1'
#
loop_
_entity.id
_entity.type
_entity.pdbx_description
1 polymer ?
#
loop_
_entity_poly.entity_id
_entity_poly.type
_entity_poly.pdbx_seq_one_letter_code
_entity_poly.pdbx_strand_id
1 'polypeptide(L)'
;MKTKRSLVVRVAFIAATLLLTACAQPEQSSLAGDWLPTHVDKKQVLEGSAVLKIAPSRCKTNCHGDNLPDNTRRWQVSDEDEKAVIYLHDMSAQEKAGLNPGWQCYTSFFMLACQGKPGTRPAVDENYVSKSGFFVSMLHIGIIELRRCQSENCQQELKAINTH
;
A
#
# COMPACT_ATOMS: atom_id res chain seq x y z
N MET A 1 -50.29 44.65 -37.97
CA MET A 1 -50.29 44.04 -36.62
C MET A 1 -50.01 42.54 -36.77
N LYS A 2 -48.82 42.10 -36.33
CA LYS A 2 -48.30 40.74 -36.54
C LYS A 2 -48.10 40.05 -35.19
N THR A 3 -48.81 38.93 -35.03
CA THR A 3 -48.43 37.65 -34.39
C THR A 3 -47.82 37.60 -32.97
N LYS A 4 -48.63 37.02 -32.06
CA LYS A 4 -48.35 35.89 -31.15
C LYS A 4 -46.88 35.61 -30.78
N ARG A 5 -46.60 35.45 -29.49
CA ARG A 5 -46.40 34.12 -28.85
C ARG A 5 -46.18 34.22 -27.34
N SER A 6 -46.80 33.26 -26.67
CA SER A 6 -46.80 32.98 -25.25
C SER A 6 -45.43 33.07 -24.59
N LEU A 7 -45.41 33.72 -23.43
CA LEU A 7 -44.31 33.84 -22.50
C LEU A 7 -43.91 32.45 -22.00
N VAL A 8 -42.91 31.83 -22.62
CA VAL A 8 -42.30 30.60 -22.10
C VAL A 8 -41.36 31.03 -20.96
N VAL A 9 -41.88 30.98 -19.73
CA VAL A 9 -41.09 31.10 -18.50
C VAL A 9 -40.20 29.86 -18.41
N ARG A 10 -39.04 29.90 -19.08
CA ARG A 10 -37.96 28.93 -18.83
C ARG A 10 -37.32 29.32 -17.51
N VAL A 11 -37.82 28.71 -16.44
CA VAL A 11 -37.13 28.61 -15.16
C VAL A 11 -35.73 28.06 -15.46
N ALA A 12 -34.72 28.92 -15.42
CA ALA A 12 -33.34 28.51 -15.37
C ALA A 12 -33.11 27.91 -13.99
N PHE A 13 -33.51 26.65 -13.81
CA PHE A 13 -33.01 25.81 -12.74
C PHE A 13 -31.53 25.62 -13.03
N ILE A 14 -30.72 26.41 -12.36
CA ILE A 14 -29.27 26.30 -12.37
C ILE A 14 -28.97 24.89 -11.86
N ALA A 15 -28.67 23.99 -12.79
CA ALA A 15 -28.06 22.70 -12.53
C ALA A 15 -26.62 22.96 -12.07
N ALA A 16 -26.47 23.46 -10.84
CA ALA A 16 -25.23 23.45 -10.07
C ALA A 16 -25.17 22.17 -9.20
N THR A 17 -25.77 21.09 -9.67
CA THR A 17 -25.63 19.77 -9.11
C THR A 17 -24.54 19.04 -9.89
N LEU A 18 -23.49 18.64 -9.17
CA LEU A 18 -22.51 17.61 -9.54
C LEU A 18 -21.41 18.00 -10.54
N LEU A 19 -20.56 18.95 -10.16
CA LEU A 19 -19.14 18.94 -10.56
C LEU A 19 -18.22 19.03 -9.33
N LEU A 20 -18.62 18.39 -8.23
CA LEU A 20 -17.69 17.86 -7.24
C LEU A 20 -17.38 16.41 -7.64
N THR A 21 -16.89 16.21 -8.87
CA THR A 21 -15.88 15.16 -9.04
C THR A 21 -14.66 15.67 -8.31
N ALA A 22 -14.65 15.51 -6.98
CA ALA A 22 -13.40 15.35 -6.27
C ALA A 22 -12.64 14.33 -7.12
N CYS A 23 -11.57 14.78 -7.75
CA CYS A 23 -10.61 13.90 -8.36
C CYS A 23 -10.24 12.92 -7.26
N ALA A 24 -10.86 11.73 -7.29
CA ALA A 24 -10.30 10.56 -6.68
C ALA A 24 -8.98 10.41 -7.42
N GLN A 25 -7.96 11.03 -6.83
CA GLN A 25 -6.57 10.81 -7.18
C GLN A 25 -6.45 9.30 -7.32
N PRO A 26 -6.04 8.78 -8.50
CA PRO A 26 -5.93 7.34 -8.68
C PRO A 26 -5.15 6.84 -7.49
N GLU A 27 -5.75 5.89 -6.75
CA GLU A 27 -5.28 5.42 -5.44
C GLU A 27 -3.78 5.59 -5.38
N GLN A 28 -3.32 6.55 -4.57
CA GLN A 28 -1.93 6.56 -4.19
C GLN A 28 -1.72 5.16 -3.65
N SER A 29 -1.04 4.30 -4.42
CA SER A 29 -0.64 2.96 -4.02
C SER A 29 -0.18 3.12 -2.59
N SER A 30 -0.99 2.61 -1.68
CA SER A 30 -0.81 2.81 -0.26
C SER A 30 -0.38 1.46 0.23
N LEU A 31 0.71 1.42 0.98
CA LEU A 31 1.04 0.19 1.70
C LEU A 31 -0.06 -0.17 2.70
N ALA A 32 -0.93 0.78 3.08
CA ALA A 32 -2.03 0.51 4.00
C ALA A 32 -2.98 -0.58 3.48
N GLY A 33 -3.17 -1.63 4.26
CA GLY A 33 -4.10 -2.71 3.98
C GLY A 33 -3.63 -4.04 4.53
N ASP A 34 -4.40 -5.07 4.22
CA ASP A 34 -4.10 -6.45 4.56
C ASP A 34 -3.48 -7.15 3.36
N TRP A 35 -2.46 -7.96 3.63
CA TRP A 35 -1.60 -8.56 2.63
C TRP A 35 -1.37 -10.03 2.92
N LEU A 36 -1.32 -10.81 1.85
CA LEU A 36 -0.95 -12.23 1.88
C LEU A 36 0.48 -12.39 1.36
N PRO A 37 1.39 -12.96 2.18
CA PRO A 37 2.72 -13.35 1.75
C PRO A 37 2.66 -14.41 0.65
N THR A 38 3.36 -14.19 -0.45
CA THR A 38 3.43 -15.09 -1.59
C THR A 38 4.88 -15.37 -2.00
N HIS A 39 5.12 -16.51 -2.64
CA HIS A 39 6.42 -16.79 -3.21
C HIS A 39 6.80 -15.77 -4.28
N VAL A 40 8.07 -15.38 -4.33
CA VAL A 40 8.59 -14.47 -5.38
C VAL A 40 8.22 -14.94 -6.79
N ASP A 41 8.23 -16.25 -7.01
CA ASP A 41 7.98 -16.82 -8.32
C ASP A 41 6.55 -17.21 -8.63
N LYS A 42 5.66 -17.28 -7.62
CA LYS A 42 4.31 -17.81 -7.79
C LYS A 42 3.33 -16.93 -7.02
N LYS A 43 2.11 -16.77 -7.57
CA LYS A 43 0.97 -16.22 -6.80
C LYS A 43 0.47 -17.15 -5.67
N GLN A 44 1.25 -18.18 -5.34
CA GLN A 44 0.96 -19.13 -4.28
C GLN A 44 1.38 -18.52 -2.94
N VAL A 45 0.47 -18.58 -1.99
CA VAL A 45 0.71 -18.12 -0.61
C VAL A 45 1.77 -19.02 0.04
N LEU A 46 2.62 -18.42 0.87
CA LEU A 46 3.63 -19.15 1.62
C LEU A 46 2.93 -20.05 2.67
N GLU A 47 3.22 -21.34 2.67
CA GLU A 47 2.66 -22.27 3.66
C GLU A 47 3.04 -21.84 5.09
N GLY A 48 2.08 -21.87 6.03
CA GLY A 48 2.28 -21.39 7.39
C GLY A 48 2.40 -19.86 7.54
N SER A 49 2.16 -19.09 6.47
CA SER A 49 2.12 -17.63 6.56
C SER A 49 0.89 -17.11 7.28
N ALA A 50 1.01 -15.91 7.82
CA ALA A 50 -0.08 -15.12 8.39
C ALA A 50 -0.41 -13.93 7.49
N VAL A 51 -1.62 -13.40 7.65
CA VAL A 51 -1.98 -12.10 7.07
C VAL A 51 -1.08 -11.02 7.69
N LEU A 52 -0.47 -10.21 6.83
CA LEU A 52 0.28 -9.03 7.21
C LEU A 52 -0.60 -7.80 7.09
N LYS A 53 -0.82 -7.11 8.21
CA LYS A 53 -1.50 -5.83 8.25
C LYS A 53 -0.48 -4.72 8.20
N ILE A 54 -0.64 -3.79 7.26
CA ILE A 54 0.18 -2.59 7.18
C ILE A 54 -0.73 -1.39 7.39
N ALA A 55 -0.39 -0.53 8.35
CA ALA A 55 -1.19 0.64 8.70
C ALA A 55 -0.31 1.87 8.96
N PRO A 56 -0.80 3.09 8.67
CA PRO A 56 -0.10 4.29 9.10
C PRO A 56 -0.10 4.35 10.63
N SER A 57 1.05 4.70 11.20
CA SER A 57 1.22 4.88 12.64
C SER A 57 2.00 6.18 12.91
N ARG A 58 1.86 6.68 14.13
CA ARG A 58 2.67 7.80 14.63
C ARG A 58 3.36 7.37 15.90
N CYS A 59 4.67 7.51 15.90
CA CYS A 59 5.42 7.32 17.13
C CYS A 59 5.03 8.41 18.13
N LYS A 60 4.55 8.04 19.33
CA LYS A 60 4.24 9.02 20.39
C LYS A 60 5.49 9.39 21.18
N THR A 61 6.09 8.43 21.89
CA THR A 61 7.35 8.56 22.64
C THR A 61 8.08 7.22 22.70
N ASN A 62 9.42 7.22 22.71
CA ASN A 62 10.26 6.03 22.92
C ASN A 62 9.96 4.82 22.00
N CYS A 63 9.70 5.06 20.71
CA CYS A 63 9.50 3.95 19.78
C CYS A 63 10.85 3.31 19.44
N HIS A 64 11.18 2.25 20.17
CA HIS A 64 12.40 1.46 20.05
C HIS A 64 12.74 1.07 18.60
N GLY A 65 14.05 0.96 18.30
CA GLY A 65 14.58 0.36 17.07
C GLY A 65 15.53 1.27 16.30
N ASP A 66 15.09 2.49 15.96
CA ASP A 66 15.72 3.27 14.89
C ASP A 66 16.19 4.69 15.28
N ASN A 67 16.14 5.07 16.57
CA ASN A 67 16.52 6.41 17.08
C ASN A 67 15.87 7.60 16.35
N LEU A 68 14.68 7.42 15.79
CA LEU A 68 13.98 8.48 15.05
C LEU A 68 13.28 9.45 16.02
N PRO A 69 13.09 10.72 15.61
CA PRO A 69 12.37 11.71 16.41
C PRO A 69 10.94 11.26 16.77
N ASP A 70 10.48 11.71 17.93
CA ASP A 70 9.07 11.57 18.33
C ASP A 70 8.14 12.22 17.27
N ASN A 71 6.93 11.69 17.13
CA ASN A 71 5.92 12.10 16.14
C ASN A 71 6.28 11.86 14.66
N THR A 72 7.39 11.18 14.37
CA THR A 72 7.70 10.74 13.01
C THR A 72 6.59 9.82 12.50
N ARG A 73 6.10 10.07 11.26
CA ARG A 73 5.16 9.16 10.59
C ARG A 73 5.85 7.84 10.30
N ARG A 74 5.17 6.74 10.58
CA ARG A 74 5.67 5.38 10.37
C ARG A 74 4.62 4.53 9.69
N TRP A 75 5.06 3.39 9.18
CA TRP A 75 4.18 2.27 8.89
C TRP A 75 4.32 1.26 10.01
N GLN A 76 3.20 0.78 10.51
CA GLN A 76 3.14 -0.38 11.37
C GLN A 76 2.87 -1.59 10.49
N VAL A 77 3.75 -2.57 10.52
CA VAL A 77 3.54 -3.90 9.97
C VAL A 77 3.28 -4.83 11.14
N SER A 78 2.16 -5.54 11.12
CA SER A 78 1.85 -6.51 12.16
C SER A 78 1.24 -7.77 11.58
N ASP A 79 1.28 -8.84 12.37
CA ASP A 79 0.30 -9.91 12.20
C ASP A 79 -1.10 -9.41 12.61
N GLU A 80 -2.13 -10.20 12.30
CA GLU A 80 -3.52 -9.85 12.60
C GLU A 80 -3.78 -9.69 14.11
N ASP A 81 -3.16 -10.52 14.93
CA ASP A 81 -3.27 -10.47 16.40
C ASP A 81 -2.45 -9.33 17.03
N GLU A 82 -1.69 -8.58 16.22
CA GLU A 82 -0.75 -7.53 16.64
C GLU A 82 0.27 -8.00 17.70
N LYS A 83 0.56 -9.30 17.74
CA LYS A 83 1.55 -9.91 18.65
C LYS A 83 2.97 -9.64 18.18
N ALA A 84 3.16 -9.53 16.88
CA ALA A 84 4.43 -9.15 16.27
C ALA A 84 4.23 -7.82 15.53
N VAL A 85 4.90 -6.77 16.01
CA VAL A 85 4.78 -5.42 15.42
C VAL A 85 6.15 -4.91 15.02
N ILE A 86 6.27 -4.48 13.76
CA ILE A 86 7.45 -3.88 13.19
C ILE A 86 7.07 -2.47 12.72
N TYR A 87 7.88 -1.49 13.09
CA TYR A 87 7.70 -0.13 12.61
C TYR A 87 8.69 0.16 11.50
N LEU A 88 8.19 0.64 10.36
CA LEU A 88 8.98 1.09 9.24
C LEU A 88 8.93 2.61 9.13
N HIS A 89 10.02 3.20 8.67
CA HIS A 89 10.17 4.62 8.47
C HIS A 89 10.66 4.92 7.05
N ASP A 90 10.57 6.19 6.65
CA ASP A 90 11.09 6.62 5.36
C ASP A 90 12.58 6.35 5.23
N MET A 91 12.99 5.76 4.11
CA MET A 91 14.41 5.66 3.77
C MET A 91 15.05 7.05 3.69
N SER A 92 16.31 7.12 4.09
CA SER A 92 17.18 8.28 3.92
C SER A 92 17.41 8.60 2.44
N ALA A 93 17.92 9.79 2.15
CA ALA A 93 18.23 10.19 0.77
C ALA A 93 19.28 9.27 0.11
N GLN A 94 20.25 8.80 0.89
CA GLN A 94 21.29 7.89 0.40
C GLN A 94 20.71 6.53 0.03
N GLU A 95 19.85 5.96 0.88
CA GLU A 95 19.22 4.68 0.62
C GLU A 95 18.26 4.76 -0.58
N LYS A 96 17.52 5.87 -0.72
CA LYS A 96 16.63 6.12 -1.86
C LYS A 96 17.37 6.22 -3.20
N ALA A 97 18.64 6.61 -3.20
CA ALA A 97 19.44 6.69 -4.43
C ALA A 97 19.63 5.32 -5.11
N GLY A 98 19.50 4.22 -4.37
CA GLY A 98 19.56 2.87 -4.92
C GLY A 98 18.26 2.37 -5.56
N LEU A 99 17.15 3.12 -5.44
CA LEU A 99 15.84 2.73 -5.96
C LEU A 99 15.64 3.22 -7.41
N ASN A 100 14.97 2.40 -8.22
CA ASN A 100 14.50 2.83 -9.52
C ASN A 100 13.36 3.87 -9.39
N PRO A 101 13.22 4.79 -10.35
CA PRO A 101 12.15 5.79 -10.34
C PRO A 101 10.76 5.15 -10.20
N GLY A 102 9.94 5.73 -9.32
CA GLY A 102 8.58 5.27 -9.05
C GLY A 102 8.46 4.21 -7.95
N TRP A 103 9.57 3.70 -7.44
CA TRP A 103 9.58 2.84 -6.26
C TRP A 103 9.66 3.67 -4.98
N GLN A 104 8.91 3.22 -3.97
CA GLN A 104 8.90 3.78 -2.63
C GLN A 104 9.08 2.63 -1.65
N CYS A 105 10.06 2.77 -0.78
CA CYS A 105 10.36 1.76 0.21
C CYS A 105 10.54 2.41 1.59
N TYR A 106 10.18 1.63 2.61
CA TYR A 106 10.24 2.00 4.02
C TYR A 106 10.99 0.93 4.76
N THR A 107 11.88 1.35 5.65
CA THR A 107 12.86 0.47 6.26
C THR A 107 12.73 0.47 7.77
N SER A 108 13.23 -0.58 8.40
CA SER A 108 13.63 -0.66 9.80
C SER A 108 15.02 -1.27 9.87
N PHE A 109 15.55 -1.54 11.06
CA PHE A 109 16.86 -2.18 11.20
C PHE A 109 17.02 -3.54 10.49
N PHE A 110 15.93 -4.26 10.19
CA PHE A 110 15.99 -5.62 9.59
C PHE A 110 14.96 -5.89 8.50
N MET A 111 14.03 -4.97 8.27
CA MET A 111 12.92 -5.17 7.33
C MET A 111 12.80 -3.98 6.39
N LEU A 112 12.55 -4.28 5.12
CA LEU A 112 12.18 -3.33 4.09
C LEU A 112 10.76 -3.68 3.61
N ALA A 113 9.88 -2.70 3.44
CA ALA A 113 8.64 -2.86 2.70
C ALA A 113 8.61 -1.89 1.53
N CYS A 114 8.28 -2.38 0.35
CA CYS A 114 8.38 -1.65 -0.90
C CYS A 114 7.07 -1.71 -1.67
N GLN A 115 6.81 -0.61 -2.39
CA GLN A 115 5.75 -0.52 -3.37
C GLN A 115 6.23 0.17 -4.65
N GLY A 116 5.70 -0.26 -5.78
CA GLY A 116 6.02 0.28 -7.08
C GLY A 116 5.21 -0.37 -8.18
N LYS A 117 5.63 -0.18 -9.43
CA LYS A 117 4.92 -0.74 -10.58
C LYS A 117 5.16 -2.26 -10.67
N PRO A 118 4.12 -3.09 -10.79
CA PRO A 118 4.26 -4.52 -11.06
C PRO A 118 5.08 -4.79 -12.33
N GLY A 119 5.90 -5.84 -12.31
CA GLY A 119 6.78 -6.24 -13.41
C GLY A 119 8.00 -5.34 -13.60
N THR A 120 8.38 -4.55 -12.59
CA THR A 120 9.56 -3.67 -12.66
C THR A 120 10.54 -3.95 -11.52
N ARG A 121 11.78 -3.47 -11.68
CA ARG A 121 12.85 -3.66 -10.69
C ARG A 121 12.78 -2.57 -9.61
N PRO A 122 12.81 -2.91 -8.32
CA PRO A 122 12.83 -1.92 -7.25
C PRO A 122 14.17 -1.20 -7.10
N ALA A 123 15.29 -1.91 -7.25
CA ALA A 123 16.62 -1.36 -7.11
C ALA A 123 17.39 -1.36 -8.45
N VAL A 124 18.29 -0.39 -8.62
CA VAL A 124 19.04 -0.16 -9.87
C VAL A 124 19.97 -1.34 -10.21
N ASP A 125 20.64 -1.88 -9.19
CA ASP A 125 21.70 -2.89 -9.34
C ASP A 125 21.25 -4.33 -8.99
N GLU A 126 19.95 -4.56 -8.83
CA GLU A 126 19.40 -5.88 -8.52
C GLU A 126 18.71 -6.52 -9.73
N ASN A 127 18.85 -7.84 -9.86
CA ASN A 127 18.15 -8.61 -10.90
C ASN A 127 16.72 -8.99 -10.52
N TYR A 128 16.28 -8.65 -9.31
CA TYR A 128 14.93 -8.93 -8.85
C TYR A 128 13.91 -8.02 -9.55
N VAL A 129 12.83 -8.63 -10.05
CA VAL A 129 11.67 -7.95 -10.64
C VAL A 129 10.46 -8.30 -9.80
N SER A 130 9.83 -7.31 -9.18
CA SER A 130 8.62 -7.57 -8.40
C SER A 130 7.45 -7.83 -9.33
N LYS A 131 6.79 -8.97 -9.18
CA LYS A 131 5.61 -9.37 -9.96
C LYS A 131 4.36 -8.66 -9.48
N SER A 132 4.22 -8.44 -8.17
CA SER A 132 3.02 -7.83 -7.58
C SER A 132 3.10 -6.30 -7.50
N GLY A 133 4.31 -5.74 -7.54
CA GLY A 133 4.55 -4.33 -7.22
C GLY A 133 4.65 -4.06 -5.72
N PHE A 134 4.48 -5.07 -4.86
CA PHE A 134 4.53 -4.94 -3.40
C PHE A 134 5.35 -6.08 -2.80
N PHE A 135 6.34 -5.78 -1.98
CA PHE A 135 7.09 -6.85 -1.31
C PHE A 135 7.66 -6.39 0.01
N VAL A 136 8.02 -7.36 0.83
CA VAL A 136 8.85 -7.16 2.01
C VAL A 136 10.15 -7.91 1.83
N SER A 137 11.24 -7.36 2.34
CA SER A 137 12.52 -8.05 2.45
C SER A 137 12.94 -8.06 3.90
N MET A 138 13.36 -9.22 4.41
CA MET A 138 13.86 -9.36 5.78
C MET A 138 15.28 -9.92 5.74
N LEU A 139 16.17 -9.39 6.58
CA LEU A 139 17.62 -9.63 6.53
C LEU A 139 18.01 -11.13 6.55
N HIS A 140 17.19 -12.02 7.11
CA HIS A 140 17.45 -13.46 7.18
C HIS A 140 16.51 -14.35 6.35
N ILE A 141 15.44 -13.78 5.79
CA ILE A 141 14.42 -14.54 5.05
C ILE A 141 14.50 -14.22 3.55
N GLY A 142 14.97 -13.03 3.20
CA GLY A 142 14.98 -12.52 1.85
C GLY A 142 13.64 -11.90 1.46
N ILE A 143 13.39 -11.87 0.16
CA ILE A 143 12.25 -11.18 -0.45
C ILE A 143 11.00 -12.06 -0.42
N ILE A 144 9.88 -11.47 -0.02
CA ILE A 144 8.55 -12.06 -0.03
C ILE A 144 7.60 -11.10 -0.76
N GLU A 145 6.97 -11.58 -1.81
CA GLU A 145 5.96 -10.82 -2.55
C GLU A 145 4.67 -10.71 -1.74
N LEU A 146 4.02 -9.56 -1.82
CA LEU A 146 2.76 -9.31 -1.14
C LEU A 146 1.61 -9.24 -2.15
N ARG A 147 0.57 -10.02 -1.90
CA ARG A 147 -0.71 -9.89 -2.61
C ARG A 147 -1.71 -9.19 -1.70
N ARG A 148 -2.30 -8.09 -2.17
CA ARG A 148 -3.41 -7.45 -1.46
C ARG A 148 -4.60 -8.40 -1.37
N CYS A 149 -5.19 -8.52 -0.19
CA CYS A 149 -6.41 -9.30 -0.01
C CYS A 149 -7.54 -8.69 -0.84
N GLN A 150 -8.40 -9.53 -1.42
CA GLN A 150 -9.47 -9.10 -2.33
C GLN A 150 -10.84 -9.12 -1.64
N SER A 151 -10.95 -9.87 -0.55
CA SER A 151 -12.12 -9.98 0.29
C SER A 151 -12.00 -9.06 1.51
N GLU A 152 -13.14 -8.76 2.13
CA GLU A 152 -13.20 -8.04 3.40
C GLU A 152 -12.58 -8.83 4.56
N ASN A 153 -12.47 -10.17 4.43
CA ASN A 153 -11.90 -11.04 5.45
C ASN A 153 -10.69 -11.80 4.89
N CYS A 154 -9.51 -11.17 5.01
CA CYS A 154 -8.28 -11.74 4.46
C CYS A 154 -7.92 -13.12 5.07
N GLN A 155 -8.29 -13.37 6.32
CA GLN A 155 -8.08 -14.69 6.93
C GLN A 155 -8.89 -15.79 6.27
N GLN A 156 -10.09 -15.47 5.80
CA GLN A 156 -10.89 -16.43 5.08
C GLN A 156 -10.23 -16.81 3.75
N GLU A 157 -9.62 -15.85 3.04
CA GLU A 157 -8.80 -16.16 1.86
C GLU A 157 -7.62 -17.06 2.20
N LEU A 158 -6.88 -16.73 3.26
CA LEU A 158 -5.74 -17.53 3.71
C LEU A 158 -6.15 -18.98 4.05
N LYS A 159 -7.23 -19.14 4.82
CA LYS A 159 -7.78 -20.46 5.18
C LYS A 159 -8.23 -21.24 3.94
N ALA A 160 -8.92 -20.60 3.01
CA ALA A 160 -9.36 -21.23 1.77
C ALA A 160 -8.18 -21.74 0.95
N ILE A 161 -7.07 -21.00 0.92
CA ILE A 161 -5.86 -21.40 0.21
C ILE A 161 -5.16 -22.58 0.90
N ASN A 162 -5.08 -22.58 2.24
CA ASN A 162 -4.40 -23.63 3.02
C ASN A 162 -5.21 -24.93 3.17
N THR A 163 -6.48 -24.95 2.75
CA THR A 163 -7.35 -26.16 2.83
C THR A 163 -7.27 -27.01 1.55
N HIS A 164 -6.52 -26.56 0.54
CA HIS A 164 -6.31 -27.23 -0.74
C HIS A 164 -4.84 -27.60 -0.93
#